data_AF-A0A814N8B2-F1
#
_entry.id   AF-A0A814N8B2-F1
#
_cell.length_a   1.000
_cell.length_b   1.000
_cell.length_c   1.000
_cell.angle_alpha   90.00
_cell.angle_beta   90.00
_cell.angle_gamma   90.00
#
_symmetry.space_group_name_H-M   'P 1'
#
loop_
_entity.id
_entity.type
_entity.pdbx_description
1 polymer ?
#
loop_
_entity_poly.entity_id
_entity_poly.type
_entity_poly.pdbx_seq_one_letter_code
_entity_poly.pdbx_strand_id
1 'polypeptide(L)'
;MEETWVGFNQVSWVCRGKNRRAISENKKPLFDIILWNVHSRINESLPRTNNFVESWHKAFSSMLNSHPLVYSLIDAFKKEQKKTEDLIIQLQTGIQYKRQPAYFILDKRIQELMKEYTIENFDNFYENLSLILEY
;
A
#
# COMPACT_ATOMS: atom_id res chain seq x y z
N MET A 1 20.81 -17.02 1.13
CA MET A 1 19.76 -16.15 0.60
C MET A 1 19.93 -16.17 -0.89
N GLU A 2 19.08 -16.91 -1.60
CA GLU A 2 19.08 -16.88 -3.06
C GLU A 2 18.54 -15.52 -3.49
N GLU A 3 19.33 -14.77 -4.27
CA GLU A 3 18.88 -13.51 -4.85
C GLU A 3 17.76 -13.82 -5.85
N THR A 4 16.51 -13.65 -5.41
CA THR A 4 15.36 -13.62 -6.32
C THR A 4 15.47 -12.33 -7.14
N TRP A 5 16.09 -12.43 -8.31
CA TRP A 5 16.22 -11.30 -9.23
C TRP A 5 14.82 -10.80 -9.61
N VAL A 6 14.52 -9.55 -9.25
CA VAL A 6 13.28 -8.86 -9.65
C VAL A 6 13.66 -7.74 -10.60
N GLY A 7 13.32 -7.90 -11.87
CA GLY A 7 13.60 -6.94 -12.92
C GLY A 7 12.80 -7.23 -14.18
N PHE A 8 13.09 -6.50 -15.24
CA PHE A 8 12.48 -6.74 -16.54
C PHE A 8 13.56 -6.80 -17.61
N ASN A 9 13.23 -7.53 -18.67
CA ASN A 9 14.08 -7.62 -19.83
C ASN A 9 13.80 -6.44 -20.75
N GLN A 10 14.83 -5.65 -21.05
CA GLN A 10 14.74 -4.58 -22.02
C GLN A 10 15.53 -4.95 -23.26
N VAL A 11 14.89 -4.89 -24.43
CA VAL A 11 15.57 -5.06 -25.72
C VAL A 11 16.10 -3.71 -26.18
N SER A 12 17.42 -3.59 -26.28
CA SER A 12 18.12 -2.44 -26.85
C SER A 12 18.63 -2.80 -28.25
N TRP A 13 18.51 -1.89 -29.21
CA TRP A 13 19.05 -2.08 -30.56
C TRP A 13 20.43 -1.46 -30.63
N VAL A 14 21.45 -2.28 -30.86
CA VAL A 14 22.81 -1.81 -31.03
C VAL A 14 23.14 -1.85 -32.52
N CYS A 15 23.77 -0.77 -33.00
CA CYS A 15 24.08 -0.44 -34.41
C CYS A 15 22.94 0.25 -35.20
N ARG A 16 23.32 1.06 -36.20
CA ARG A 16 22.41 1.75 -37.16
C ARG A 16 22.49 1.07 -38.53
N GLY A 17 21.41 1.10 -39.31
CA GLY A 17 21.35 0.53 -40.67
C GLY A 17 20.72 -0.87 -40.75
N LYS A 18 21.06 -1.66 -41.77
CA LYS A 18 20.48 -3.00 -42.04
C LYS A 18 20.98 -4.10 -41.09
N ASN A 19 22.11 -3.90 -40.41
CA ASN A 19 22.69 -4.84 -39.44
C ASN A 19 22.34 -4.46 -37.99
N ARG A 20 21.06 -4.27 -37.68
CA ARG A 20 20.62 -4.06 -36.29
C ARG A 20 20.69 -5.38 -35.53
N ARG A 21 21.35 -5.37 -34.37
CA ARG A 21 21.30 -6.49 -33.43
C ARG A 21 20.49 -6.08 -32.22
N ALA A 22 19.52 -6.92 -31.85
CA ALA A 22 18.80 -6.79 -30.60
C ALA A 22 19.68 -7.38 -29.49
N ILE A 23 19.99 -6.58 -28.48
CA ILE A 23 20.60 -7.03 -27.24
C ILE A 23 19.52 -7.03 -26.16
N SER A 24 19.46 -8.12 -25.41
CA SER A 24 18.56 -8.29 -24.29
C SER A 24 19.35 -7.96 -23.02
N GLU A 25 18.94 -6.89 -22.33
CA GLU A 25 19.57 -6.42 -21.10
C GLU A 25 18.59 -6.58 -19.93
N ASN A 26 19.10 -7.14 -18.82
CA ASN A 26 18.35 -7.22 -17.57
C ASN A 26 18.45 -5.88 -16.84
N LYS A 27 17.33 -5.18 -16.73
CA LYS A 27 17.28 -3.89 -16.05
C LYS A 27 16.61 -4.02 -14.69
N LYS A 28 17.25 -3.42 -13.68
CA LYS A 28 16.65 -3.26 -12.37
C LYS A 28 15.49 -2.25 -12.44
N PRO A 29 14.43 -2.44 -11.63
CA PRO A 29 13.35 -1.46 -11.53
C PRO A 29 13.89 -0.12 -11.02
N LEU A 30 13.19 0.96 -11.34
CA LEU A 30 13.55 2.31 -10.88
C LEU A 30 13.47 2.44 -9.35
N PHE A 31 12.57 1.67 -8.73
CA PHE A 31 12.34 1.66 -7.30
C PHE A 31 12.59 0.25 -6.74
N ASP A 32 13.29 0.19 -5.61
CA ASP A 32 13.57 -1.04 -4.91
C ASP A 32 12.29 -1.76 -4.48
N ILE A 33 12.37 -3.09 -4.43
CA ILE A 33 11.25 -3.95 -4.04
C ILE A 33 10.67 -3.61 -2.67
N ILE A 34 11.51 -3.16 -1.75
CA ILE A 34 11.10 -2.77 -0.40
C ILE A 34 10.07 -1.62 -0.43
N LEU A 35 10.09 -0.77 -1.48
CA LEU A 35 9.19 0.38 -1.57
C LEU A 35 7.78 0.01 -1.98
N TRP A 36 7.62 -0.95 -2.89
CA TRP A 36 6.32 -1.31 -3.49
C TRP A 36 5.77 -2.66 -3.01
N ASN A 37 6.58 -3.48 -2.35
CA ASN A 37 6.12 -4.75 -1.79
C ASN A 37 5.28 -4.54 -0.53
N VAL A 38 4.09 -5.10 -0.51
CA VAL A 38 3.11 -4.99 0.60
C VAL A 38 3.09 -6.25 1.49
N HIS A 39 3.89 -7.27 1.16
CA HIS A 39 3.93 -8.56 1.87
C HIS A 39 4.18 -8.40 3.38
N SER A 40 5.16 -7.59 3.80
CA SER A 40 5.45 -7.34 5.21
C SER A 40 4.26 -6.71 5.94
N ARG A 41 3.59 -5.75 5.31
CA ARG A 41 2.41 -5.07 5.87
C ARG A 41 1.25 -6.03 6.07
N ILE A 42 1.04 -6.97 5.15
CA ILE A 42 -0.02 -7.97 5.27
C ILE A 42 0.23 -8.88 6.48
N ASN A 43 1.48 -9.34 6.66
CA ASN A 43 1.86 -10.18 7.80
C ASN A 43 1.70 -9.46 9.15
N GLU A 44 2.00 -8.16 9.19
CA GLU A 44 1.85 -7.32 10.38
C GLU A 44 0.43 -6.78 10.60
N SER A 45 -0.53 -7.16 9.75
CA SER A 45 -1.92 -6.63 9.78
C SER A 45 -2.00 -5.10 9.64
N LEU A 46 -1.04 -4.50 8.94
CA LEU A 46 -0.99 -3.06 8.68
C LEU A 46 -1.81 -2.68 7.45
N PRO A 47 -2.26 -1.40 7.35
CA PRO A 47 -2.92 -0.90 6.16
C PRO A 47 -2.07 -1.07 4.90
N ARG A 48 -2.69 -1.59 3.84
CA ARG A 48 -2.06 -1.82 2.52
C ARG A 48 -1.91 -0.54 1.70
N THR A 49 -2.82 0.41 1.88
CA THR A 49 -2.87 1.68 1.16
C THR A 49 -2.84 2.86 2.12
N ASN A 50 -2.59 4.04 1.57
CA ASN A 50 -2.58 5.29 2.33
C ASN A 50 -3.97 5.94 2.51
N ASN A 51 -5.05 5.20 2.24
CA ASN A 51 -6.42 5.74 2.21
C ASN A 51 -6.81 6.45 3.50
N PHE A 52 -6.30 6.00 4.65
CA PHE A 52 -6.55 6.63 5.93
C PHE A 52 -5.97 8.06 6.00
N VAL A 53 -4.72 8.23 5.56
CA VAL A 53 -4.06 9.55 5.54
C VAL A 53 -4.68 10.45 4.49
N GLU A 54 -5.04 9.92 3.32
CA GLU A 54 -5.77 10.68 2.30
C GLU A 54 -7.13 11.15 2.80
N SER A 55 -7.87 10.27 3.50
CA SER A 55 -9.15 10.61 4.11
C SER A 55 -9.00 11.66 5.19
N TRP A 56 -7.97 11.53 6.03
CA TRP A 56 -7.61 12.52 7.04
C TRP A 56 -7.29 13.88 6.40
N HIS A 57 -6.41 13.90 5.40
CA HIS A 57 -6.01 15.12 4.72
C HIS A 57 -7.20 15.78 4.01
N LYS A 58 -8.09 14.99 3.40
CA LYS A 58 -9.34 15.48 2.79
C LYS A 58 -10.26 16.12 3.82
N ALA A 59 -10.47 15.47 4.96
CA ALA A 59 -11.29 16.01 6.04
C ALA A 59 -10.68 17.29 6.62
N PHE A 60 -9.36 17.30 6.87
CA PHE A 60 -8.65 18.47 7.37
C PHE A 60 -8.71 19.63 6.37
N SER A 61 -8.47 19.36 5.08
CA SER A 61 -8.58 20.36 4.03
C SER A 61 -10.00 20.91 3.89
N SER A 62 -11.05 20.11 4.15
CA SER A 62 -12.43 20.61 4.13
C SER A 62 -12.77 21.54 5.30
N MET A 63 -11.99 21.52 6.38
CA MET A 63 -12.13 22.47 7.49
C MET A 63 -11.53 23.84 7.17
N LEU A 64 -10.73 23.93 6.11
CA LEU A 64 -9.99 25.11 5.70
C LEU A 64 -10.47 25.62 4.34
N ASN A 65 -10.29 26.91 4.11
CA ASN A 65 -10.39 27.47 2.76
C ASN A 65 -9.12 27.12 1.97
N SER A 66 -9.17 27.23 0.64
CA SER A 66 -8.03 26.90 -0.24
C SER A 66 -6.76 27.72 0.09
N HIS A 67 -6.94 28.94 0.61
CA HIS A 67 -5.88 29.81 1.11
C HIS A 67 -6.24 30.35 2.50
N PRO A 68 -6.01 29.56 3.56
CA PRO A 68 -6.38 29.97 4.91
C PRO A 68 -5.36 30.98 5.46
N LEU A 69 -5.84 31.94 6.26
CA LEU A 69 -4.98 32.80 7.04
C LEU A 69 -4.26 31.97 8.12
N VAL A 70 -3.07 32.40 8.54
CA VAL A 70 -2.25 31.70 9.54
C VAL A 70 -3.03 31.43 10.83
N TYR A 71 -3.81 32.40 11.31
CA TYR A 71 -4.64 32.23 12.50
C TYR A 71 -5.73 31.15 12.34
N SER A 72 -6.42 31.13 11.19
CA SER A 72 -7.42 30.10 10.89
C SER A 72 -6.80 28.71 10.78
N LEU A 73 -5.58 28.63 10.24
CA LEU A 73 -4.83 27.38 10.18
C LEU A 73 -4.43 26.88 11.57
N ILE A 74 -3.93 27.77 12.43
CA ILE A 74 -3.59 27.44 13.83
C ILE A 74 -4.83 26.91 14.57
N ASP A 75 -5.98 27.55 14.40
CA ASP A 75 -7.21 27.10 15.05
C ASP A 75 -7.70 25.75 14.54
N ALA A 76 -7.52 25.45 13.25
CA ALA A 76 -7.80 24.12 12.71
C ALA A 76 -6.85 23.06 13.28
N PHE A 77 -5.56 23.36 13.42
CA PHE A 77 -4.62 22.46 14.06
C PHE A 77 -4.96 22.18 15.52
N LYS A 78 -5.35 23.19 16.29
CA LYS A 78 -5.81 23.00 17.68
C LYS A 78 -7.03 22.07 17.76
N LYS A 79 -7.99 22.23 16.83
CA LYS A 79 -9.17 21.34 16.75
C LYS A 79 -8.77 19.90 16.44
N GLU A 80 -7.86 19.70 15.49
CA GLU A 80 -7.39 18.37 15.10
C GLU A 80 -6.57 17.69 16.21
N GLN A 81 -5.74 18.46 16.92
CA GLN A 81 -5.03 17.99 18.10
C GLN A 81 -6.01 17.52 19.17
N LYS A 82 -6.99 18.36 19.54
CA LYS A 82 -8.01 18.01 20.52
C LYS A 82 -8.77 16.73 20.14
N LYS A 83 -9.19 16.61 18.87
CA LYS A 83 -9.87 15.41 18.36
C LYS A 83 -9.01 14.15 18.48
N THR A 84 -7.71 14.29 18.25
CA THR A 84 -6.75 13.18 18.38
C THR A 84 -6.57 12.77 19.85
N GLU A 85 -6.45 13.74 20.75
CA GLU A 85 -6.38 13.50 22.19
C GLU A 85 -7.64 12.80 22.71
N ASP A 86 -8.82 13.26 22.30
CA ASP A 86 -10.10 12.63 22.63
C ASP A 86 -10.16 11.17 22.12
N LEU A 87 -9.64 10.91 20.92
CA LEU A 87 -9.56 9.56 20.35
C LEU A 87 -8.62 8.66 21.17
N ILE A 88 -7.45 9.18 21.58
CA ILE A 88 -6.49 8.43 22.41
C ILE A 88 -7.13 8.07 23.75
N ILE A 89 -7.84 8.99 24.40
CA ILE A 89 -8.54 8.74 25.67
C ILE A 89 -9.60 7.65 25.50
N GLN A 90 -10.38 7.71 24.42
CA GLN A 90 -11.39 6.68 24.12
C GLN A 90 -10.75 5.29 23.95
N LEU A 91 -9.65 5.20 23.20
CA LEU A 91 -8.90 3.96 23.02
C LEU A 91 -8.33 3.43 24.36
N GLN A 92 -7.77 4.31 25.20
CA GLN A 92 -7.28 3.95 26.53
C GLN A 92 -8.39 3.44 27.46
N THR A 93 -9.60 3.96 27.31
CA THR A 93 -10.79 3.54 28.06
C THR A 93 -11.35 2.20 27.55
N GLY A 94 -10.77 1.64 26.48
CA GLY A 94 -11.17 0.35 25.91
C GLY A 94 -12.29 0.44 24.86
N ILE A 95 -12.63 1.65 24.40
CA ILE A 95 -13.58 1.81 23.29
C ILE A 95 -12.88 1.33 22.02
N GLN A 96 -13.39 0.24 21.43
CA GLN A 96 -12.86 -0.32 20.18
C GLN A 96 -13.72 0.09 18.99
N TYR A 97 -13.09 0.71 18.00
CA TYR A 97 -13.73 0.99 16.72
C TYR A 97 -13.73 -0.26 15.86
N LYS A 98 -14.93 -0.77 15.55
CA LYS A 98 -15.07 -1.93 14.68
C LYS A 98 -14.87 -1.50 13.23
N ARG A 99 -13.92 -2.14 12.55
CA ARG A 99 -13.83 -2.08 11.09
C ARG A 99 -15.07 -2.74 10.48
N GLN A 100 -15.43 -2.32 9.28
CA GLN A 100 -16.52 -2.98 8.54
C GLN A 100 -16.18 -4.47 8.35
N PRO A 101 -17.14 -5.38 8.64
CA PRO A 101 -16.88 -6.81 8.74
C PRO A 101 -16.39 -7.41 7.41
N ALA A 102 -16.88 -6.92 6.27
CA ALA A 102 -16.44 -7.37 4.94
C ALA A 102 -14.93 -7.19 4.74
N TYR A 103 -14.39 -6.00 5.06
CA TYR A 103 -12.96 -5.72 4.93
C TYR A 103 -12.11 -6.51 5.92
N PHE A 104 -12.61 -6.76 7.12
CA PHE A 104 -11.92 -7.61 8.10
C PHE A 104 -11.81 -9.06 7.62
N ILE A 105 -12.90 -9.61 7.08
CA ILE A 105 -12.92 -10.96 6.50
C ILE A 105 -11.95 -11.05 5.31
N LEU A 106 -11.97 -10.04 4.44
CA LEU A 106 -11.10 -9.97 3.26
C LEU A 106 -9.62 -9.93 3.67
N ASP A 107 -9.24 -9.06 4.62
CA ASP A 107 -7.87 -9.01 5.14
C ASP A 107 -7.44 -10.36 5.74
N LYS A 108 -8.33 -11.02 6.49
CA LYS A 108 -8.05 -12.33 7.08
C LYS A 108 -7.80 -13.40 6.01
N ARG A 109 -8.64 -13.45 4.97
CA ARG A 109 -8.46 -14.39 3.85
C ARG A 109 -7.13 -14.19 3.12
N ILE A 110 -6.76 -12.92 2.88
CA ILE A 110 -5.47 -12.60 2.27
C ILE A 110 -4.31 -13.04 3.15
N GLN A 111 -4.40 -12.84 4.47
CA GLN A 111 -3.36 -13.30 5.41
C GLN A 111 -3.23 -14.82 5.45
N GLU A 112 -4.33 -15.55 5.41
CA GLU A 112 -4.32 -17.02 5.36
C GLU A 112 -3.63 -17.50 4.07
N LEU A 113 -4.02 -16.93 2.93
CA LEU A 113 -3.43 -17.25 1.63
C LEU A 113 -1.92 -16.94 1.57
N MET A 114 -1.48 -15.84 2.19
CA MET A 114 -0.04 -15.50 2.25
C MET A 114 0.78 -16.48 3.09
N LYS A 115 0.20 -17.14 4.09
CA LYS A 115 0.90 -18.16 4.89
C LYS A 115 1.19 -19.44 4.10
N GLU A 116 0.34 -19.75 3.13
CA GLU A 116 0.47 -20.94 2.28
C GLU A 116 1.34 -20.69 1.04
N TYR A 117 1.76 -19.45 0.83
CA TYR A 117 2.54 -19.06 -0.35
C TYR A 117 3.91 -19.74 -0.39
N THR A 118 4.16 -20.49 -1.45
CA THR A 118 5.48 -20.98 -1.86
C THR A 118 5.70 -20.69 -3.34
N ILE A 119 6.96 -20.63 -3.78
CA ILE A 119 7.31 -20.38 -5.19
C ILE A 119 6.69 -21.46 -6.10
N GLU A 120 6.67 -22.71 -5.63
CA GLU A 120 6.10 -23.86 -6.36
C GLU A 120 4.57 -23.77 -6.52
N ASN A 121 3.89 -23.11 -5.58
CA ASN A 121 2.43 -22.97 -5.58
C ASN A 121 1.96 -21.61 -6.12
N PHE A 122 2.81 -20.88 -6.85
CA PHE A 122 2.49 -19.54 -7.34
C PHE A 122 1.21 -19.48 -8.18
N ASP A 123 0.99 -20.44 -9.07
CA ASP A 123 -0.19 -20.46 -9.95
C ASP A 123 -1.47 -20.64 -9.13
N ASN A 124 -1.48 -21.59 -8.18
CA ASN A 124 -2.62 -21.82 -7.29
C ASN A 124 -2.88 -20.61 -6.38
N PHE A 125 -1.81 -19.99 -5.87
CA PHE A 125 -1.90 -18.75 -5.10
C PHE A 125 -2.58 -17.65 -5.91
N TYR A 126 -2.20 -17.48 -7.17
CA TYR A 126 -2.72 -16.43 -8.04
C TYR A 126 -4.22 -16.62 -8.34
N GLU A 127 -4.63 -17.85 -8.66
CA GLU A 127 -6.05 -18.19 -8.87
C GLU A 127 -6.89 -17.91 -7.61
N ASN A 128 -6.42 -18.37 -6.45
CA ASN A 128 -7.13 -18.14 -5.19
C ASN A 128 -7.19 -16.65 -4.82
N LEU A 129 -6.14 -15.88 -5.14
CA LEU A 129 -6.14 -14.44 -4.93
C LEU A 129 -7.15 -13.74 -5.86
N SER A 130 -7.24 -14.16 -7.13
CA SER A 130 -8.22 -13.63 -8.09
C SER A 130 -9.65 -13.85 -7.59
N LEU A 131 -9.96 -15.06 -7.13
CA LEU A 131 -11.27 -15.41 -6.58
C LEU A 131 -11.67 -14.57 -5.35
N ILE A 132 -10.69 -14.18 -4.52
CA ILE A 132 -10.93 -13.32 -3.36
C ILE A 132 -11.24 -11.87 -3.77
N LEU A 133 -10.71 -11.40 -4.91
CA LEU A 133 -10.87 -10.01 -5.37
C LEU A 133 -12.11 -9.80 -6.24
N GLU A 134 -12.64 -10.85 -6.88
CA GLU A 134 -13.85 -10.78 -7.70
C GLU A 134 -15.16 -10.74 -6.89
N TYR A 135 -15.09 -10.94 -5.58
CA TYR A 135 -16.21 -11.00 -4.64
C TYR A 135 -16.19 -9.88 -3.60
#